data_AF-A0A8T6RR63-F1
#
_entry.id   AF-A0A8T6RR63-F1
#
_cell.length_a   1.000
_cell.length_b   1.000
_cell.length_c   1.000
_cell.angle_alpha   90.00
_cell.angle_beta   90.00
_cell.angle_gamma   90.00
#
_symmetry.space_group_name_H-M   'P 1'
#
loop_
_entity.id
_entity.type
_entity.pdbx_description
1 polymer ?
#
loop_
_entity_poly.entity_id
_entity_poly.type
_entity_poly.pdbx_seq_one_letter_code
_entity_poly.pdbx_strand_id
1 'polypeptide(L)'
;MVIIEDLENLMIKIEIMNIMSIGQIDIDILNFVMNLKNSIPDSALPITHKIDKGISMFKRERNLLYIDKTDEGLKAAIKSQSHPENLEYAISLKLDGSFFYGTQNLHPCGGLKGRICKHMILALIATIKQGLSNQKDLIQWVKNSVNFKPKLEKIEATAIFLRNKNALEGKIEWRPVEIFPEDFMAF
;
A
#
# COMPACT_ATOMS: atom_id res chain seq x y z
N MET A 1 -42.14 8.25 -19.05
CA MET A 1 -40.93 7.52 -19.47
C MET A 1 -39.72 8.05 -18.68
N VAL A 2 -39.81 8.04 -17.34
CA VAL A 2 -38.77 8.55 -16.42
C VAL A 2 -38.65 7.58 -15.23
N ILE A 3 -39.78 6.99 -14.81
CA ILE A 3 -39.88 6.01 -13.71
C ILE A 3 -39.07 4.72 -13.98
N ILE A 4 -38.83 4.35 -15.25
CA ILE A 4 -38.13 3.10 -15.60
C ILE A 4 -36.60 3.24 -15.42
N GLU A 5 -36.01 4.38 -15.80
CA GLU A 5 -34.57 4.64 -15.60
C GLU A 5 -34.22 4.75 -14.10
N ASP A 6 -35.14 5.28 -13.29
CA ASP A 6 -34.96 5.35 -11.83
C ASP A 6 -35.04 3.98 -11.16
N LEU A 7 -35.88 3.07 -11.68
CA LEU A 7 -35.99 1.70 -11.17
C LEU A 7 -34.78 0.84 -11.56
N GLU A 8 -34.23 1.01 -12.77
CA GLU A 8 -32.99 0.34 -13.17
C GLU A 8 -31.80 0.81 -12.33
N ASN A 9 -31.68 2.12 -12.09
CA ASN A 9 -30.65 2.67 -11.19
C ASN A 9 -30.81 2.20 -9.73
N LEU A 10 -32.05 2.05 -9.26
CA LEU A 10 -32.34 1.54 -7.91
C LEU A 10 -32.04 0.05 -7.80
N MET A 11 -32.37 -0.74 -8.81
CA MET A 11 -32.06 -2.17 -8.92
C MET A 11 -30.55 -2.41 -8.93
N ILE A 12 -29.79 -1.64 -9.72
CA ILE A 12 -28.32 -1.69 -9.75
C ILE A 12 -27.75 -1.33 -8.38
N LYS A 13 -28.29 -0.29 -7.71
CA LYS A 13 -27.90 0.06 -6.34
C LYS A 13 -28.18 -1.08 -5.36
N ILE A 14 -29.33 -1.75 -5.46
CA ILE A 14 -29.71 -2.86 -4.58
C ILE A 14 -28.85 -4.10 -4.84
N GLU A 15 -28.49 -4.40 -6.08
CA GLU A 15 -27.53 -5.47 -6.42
C GLU A 15 -26.13 -5.15 -5.89
N ILE A 16 -25.65 -3.91 -6.05
CA ILE A 16 -24.39 -3.45 -5.46
C ILE A 16 -24.46 -3.56 -3.92
N MET A 17 -25.58 -3.16 -3.31
CA MET A 17 -25.85 -3.27 -1.86
C MET A 17 -25.97 -4.71 -1.36
N ASN A 18 -26.37 -5.67 -2.19
CA ASN A 18 -26.43 -7.09 -1.82
C ASN A 18 -25.07 -7.79 -2.00
N ILE A 19 -24.25 -7.37 -2.98
CA ILE A 19 -22.85 -7.80 -3.13
C ILE A 19 -22.02 -7.37 -1.91
N MET A 20 -22.39 -6.27 -1.25
CA MET A 20 -21.78 -5.78 -0.01
C MET A 20 -21.82 -6.77 1.17
N SER A 21 -22.70 -7.78 1.11
CA SER A 21 -22.84 -8.80 2.17
C SER A 21 -21.91 -10.01 1.98
N ILE A 22 -21.21 -10.13 0.86
CA ILE A 22 -20.28 -11.21 0.56
C ILE A 22 -18.90 -10.60 0.26
N GLY A 23 -18.08 -10.42 1.30
CA GLY A 23 -16.68 -9.99 1.15
C GLY A 23 -16.52 -8.68 0.38
N GLN A 24 -16.96 -7.58 0.98
CA GLN A 24 -16.88 -6.25 0.39
C GLN A 24 -15.47 -5.95 -0.11
N ILE A 25 -15.29 -5.93 -1.43
CA ILE A 25 -14.14 -5.25 -2.02
C ILE A 25 -14.20 -3.82 -1.53
N ASP A 26 -13.16 -3.38 -0.85
CA ASP A 26 -13.00 -1.98 -0.52
C ASP A 26 -12.89 -1.20 -1.84
N ILE A 27 -13.99 -0.54 -2.22
CA ILE A 27 -14.12 0.15 -3.52
C ILE A 27 -13.06 1.24 -3.65
N ASP A 28 -12.57 1.80 -2.54
CA ASP A 28 -11.50 2.78 -2.55
C ASP A 28 -10.16 2.14 -2.88
N ILE A 29 -9.89 0.91 -2.42
CA ILE A 29 -8.70 0.14 -2.81
C ILE A 29 -8.77 -0.23 -4.29
N LEU A 30 -9.93 -0.69 -4.79
CA LEU A 30 -10.11 -1.01 -6.21
C LEU A 30 -9.88 0.21 -7.10
N ASN A 31 -10.54 1.32 -6.78
CA ASN A 31 -10.38 2.58 -7.49
C ASN A 31 -8.93 3.07 -7.43
N PHE A 32 -8.28 2.99 -6.27
CA PHE A 32 -6.89 3.37 -6.12
C PHE A 32 -5.96 2.55 -7.02
N VAL A 33 -6.10 1.22 -7.02
CA VAL A 33 -5.30 0.32 -7.84
C VAL A 33 -5.47 0.62 -9.33
N MET A 34 -6.71 0.78 -9.79
CA MET A 34 -7.01 1.07 -11.19
C MET A 34 -6.48 2.43 -11.61
N ASN A 35 -6.71 3.45 -10.78
CA ASN A 35 -6.22 4.81 -11.03
C ASN A 35 -4.69 4.86 -11.04
N LEU A 36 -4.02 4.11 -10.16
CA LEU A 36 -2.56 4.05 -10.11
C LEU A 36 -1.98 3.42 -11.39
N LYS A 37 -2.56 2.29 -11.85
CA LYS A 37 -2.16 1.63 -13.12
C LYS A 37 -2.32 2.57 -14.32
N ASN A 38 -3.44 3.30 -14.39
CA ASN A 38 -3.76 4.17 -15.52
C ASN A 38 -3.01 5.51 -15.49
N SER A 39 -2.61 5.97 -14.30
CA SER A 39 -2.00 7.29 -14.11
C SER A 39 -0.51 7.36 -14.46
N ILE A 40 0.16 6.22 -14.53
CA ILE A 40 1.61 6.14 -14.71
C ILE A 40 1.91 5.12 -15.79
N PRO A 41 2.35 5.54 -16.99
CA PRO A 41 2.71 4.61 -18.05
C PRO A 41 3.84 3.67 -17.59
N ASP A 42 3.72 2.37 -17.87
CA ASP A 42 4.74 1.39 -17.50
C ASP A 42 6.12 1.67 -18.13
N SER A 43 6.15 2.40 -19.25
CA SER A 43 7.38 2.90 -19.88
C SER A 43 8.13 3.91 -19.01
N ALA A 44 7.42 4.68 -18.18
CA ALA A 44 8.01 5.64 -17.24
C ALA A 44 8.39 4.96 -15.92
N LEU A 45 7.51 4.10 -15.41
CA LEU A 45 7.72 3.33 -14.19
C LEU A 45 6.99 1.99 -14.33
N PRO A 46 7.69 0.84 -14.39
CA PRO A 46 7.07 -0.47 -14.60
C PRO A 46 6.36 -0.93 -13.31
N ILE A 47 5.20 -0.33 -13.05
CA ILE A 47 4.47 -0.41 -11.79
C ILE A 47 3.36 -1.45 -11.85
N THR A 48 2.78 -1.73 -13.03
CA THR A 48 1.66 -2.69 -13.16
C THR A 48 2.01 -4.05 -12.60
N HIS A 49 3.12 -4.65 -13.03
CA HIS A 49 3.59 -5.94 -12.48
C HIS A 49 3.93 -5.86 -10.97
N LYS A 50 4.34 -4.71 -10.45
CA LYS A 50 4.59 -4.53 -9.00
C LYS A 50 3.28 -4.48 -8.23
N ILE A 51 2.25 -3.88 -8.80
CA ILE A 51 0.89 -3.84 -8.27
C ILE A 51 0.30 -5.25 -8.25
N ASP A 52 0.37 -5.98 -9.38
CA ASP A 52 -0.14 -7.35 -9.46
C ASP A 52 0.58 -8.27 -8.45
N LYS A 53 1.89 -8.08 -8.28
CA LYS A 53 2.65 -8.79 -7.26
C LYS A 53 2.30 -8.36 -5.84
N GLY A 54 1.92 -7.11 -5.61
CA GLY A 54 1.45 -6.64 -4.31
C GLY A 54 0.07 -7.24 -3.97
N ILE A 55 -0.85 -7.25 -4.92
CA ILE A 55 -2.18 -7.85 -4.76
C ILE A 55 -2.06 -9.35 -4.51
N SER A 56 -1.20 -10.06 -5.26
CA SER A 56 -1.00 -11.51 -5.03
C SER A 56 -0.37 -11.81 -3.67
N MET A 57 0.41 -10.88 -3.10
CA MET A 57 0.86 -11.01 -1.71
C MET A 57 -0.30 -10.87 -0.73
N PHE A 58 -1.23 -9.92 -0.93
CA PHE A 58 -2.38 -9.78 -0.05
C PHE A 58 -3.33 -10.98 -0.10
N LYS A 59 -3.54 -11.58 -1.27
CA LYS A 59 -4.37 -12.79 -1.44
C LYS A 59 -3.84 -14.05 -0.74
N ARG A 60 -2.57 -14.08 -0.31
CA ARG A 60 -1.95 -15.31 0.22
C ARG A 60 -2.16 -15.51 1.71
N GLU A 61 -2.07 -14.44 2.48
CA GLU A 61 -2.07 -14.51 3.95
C GLU A 61 -2.44 -13.17 4.56
N ARG A 62 -2.78 -13.17 5.86
CA ARG A 62 -2.97 -11.94 6.63
C ARG A 62 -1.66 -11.16 6.69
N ASN A 63 -1.71 -9.89 6.32
CA ASN A 63 -0.58 -8.98 6.38
C ASN A 63 -0.77 -7.95 7.50
N LEU A 64 0.28 -7.74 8.27
CA LEU A 64 0.35 -6.70 9.29
C LEU A 64 1.33 -5.62 8.83
N LEU A 65 0.83 -4.41 8.62
CA LEU A 65 1.61 -3.28 8.14
C LEU A 65 1.57 -2.15 9.16
N TYR A 66 2.72 -1.76 9.69
CA TYR A 66 2.81 -0.61 10.56
C TYR A 66 3.02 0.61 9.68
N ILE A 67 2.02 1.50 9.63
CA ILE A 67 2.00 2.67 8.75
C ILE A 67 1.99 3.94 9.58
N ASP A 68 2.72 4.95 9.11
CA ASP A 68 2.74 6.29 9.69
C ASP A 68 2.73 7.31 8.55
N LYS A 69 1.59 8.00 8.38
CA LYS A 69 1.51 9.15 7.49
C LYS A 69 1.87 10.40 8.30
N THR A 70 2.89 11.11 7.86
CA THR A 70 3.29 12.42 8.41
C THR A 70 3.03 13.51 7.37
N ASP A 71 3.34 14.75 7.72
CA ASP A 71 3.32 15.86 6.76
C ASP A 71 4.49 15.82 5.77
N GLU A 72 5.52 15.00 6.05
CA GLU A 72 6.67 14.81 5.17
C GLU A 72 6.45 13.66 4.16
N GLY A 73 5.47 12.78 4.42
CA GLY A 73 5.14 11.66 3.56
C GLY A 73 4.64 10.43 4.32
N LEU A 74 5.05 9.25 3.84
CA LEU A 74 4.66 7.94 4.35
C LEU A 74 5.88 7.19 4.87
N LYS A 75 5.77 6.63 6.07
CA LYS A 75 6.74 5.67 6.63
C LYS A 75 6.02 4.37 6.94
N ALA A 76 6.71 3.24 6.75
CA ALA A 76 6.14 1.94 7.05
C ALA A 76 7.17 0.90 7.49
N ALA A 77 6.73 -0.03 8.34
CA ALA A 77 7.41 -1.29 8.62
C ALA A 77 6.55 -2.48 8.17
N ILE A 78 7.14 -3.40 7.42
CA ILE A 78 6.45 -4.58 6.86
C ILE A 78 7.33 -5.82 7.04
N LYS A 79 6.75 -6.91 7.53
CA LYS A 79 7.43 -8.22 7.59
C LYS A 79 7.50 -8.88 6.22
N SER A 80 8.57 -9.63 5.98
CA SER A 80 8.71 -10.47 4.78
C SER A 80 7.76 -11.65 4.85
N GLN A 81 6.93 -11.83 3.83
CA GLN A 81 6.09 -13.04 3.72
C GLN A 81 6.91 -14.33 3.53
N SER A 82 8.06 -14.26 2.86
CA SER A 82 8.88 -15.45 2.61
C SER A 82 9.80 -15.80 3.77
N HIS A 83 10.07 -14.83 4.66
CA HIS A 83 10.99 -14.99 5.79
C HIS A 83 10.50 -14.18 7.01
N PRO A 84 9.28 -14.45 7.52
CA PRO A 84 8.60 -13.57 8.48
C PRO A 84 9.29 -13.47 9.84
N GLU A 85 10.06 -14.50 10.22
CA GLU A 85 10.80 -14.53 11.49
C GLU A 85 12.06 -13.66 11.47
N ASN A 86 12.66 -13.46 10.29
CA ASN A 86 14.04 -12.98 10.18
C ASN A 86 14.23 -11.83 9.20
N LEU A 87 13.16 -11.28 8.62
CA LEU A 87 13.28 -10.22 7.64
C LEU A 87 12.13 -9.23 7.71
N GLU A 88 12.49 -7.98 7.94
CA GLU A 88 11.58 -6.85 7.96
C GLU A 88 12.08 -5.78 7.00
N TYR A 89 11.16 -4.95 6.52
CA TYR A 89 11.45 -3.84 5.63
C TYR A 89 10.96 -2.54 6.24
N ALA A 90 11.87 -1.56 6.33
CA ALA A 90 11.54 -0.16 6.55
C ALA A 90 11.36 0.51 5.20
N ILE A 91 10.34 1.36 5.10
CA ILE A 91 9.91 2.00 3.86
C ILE A 91 9.65 3.47 4.14
N SER A 92 10.07 4.34 3.23
CA SER A 92 9.69 5.74 3.25
C SER A 92 9.41 6.24 1.84
N LEU A 93 8.35 7.04 1.68
CA LEU A 93 8.03 7.82 0.47
C LEU A 93 7.72 9.24 0.91
N LYS A 94 8.54 10.19 0.48
CA LYS A 94 8.35 11.61 0.79
C LYS A 94 7.47 12.29 -0.26
N LEU A 95 6.92 13.45 0.08
CA LEU A 95 6.07 14.24 -0.82
C LEU A 95 6.76 14.58 -2.15
N ASP A 96 8.07 14.83 -2.11
CA ASP A 96 8.89 15.14 -3.28
C ASP A 96 9.14 13.94 -4.20
N GLY A 97 8.69 12.75 -3.78
CA GLY A 97 8.90 11.50 -4.50
C GLY A 97 10.22 10.80 -4.18
N SER A 98 11.06 11.34 -3.29
CA SER A 98 12.21 10.60 -2.79
C SER A 98 11.75 9.43 -1.91
N PHE A 99 12.44 8.30 -2.00
CA PHE A 99 12.02 7.09 -1.30
C PHE A 99 13.19 6.17 -0.97
N PHE A 100 12.96 5.29 0.01
CA PHE A 100 13.87 4.20 0.31
C PHE A 100 13.16 2.93 0.78
N TYR A 101 13.91 1.83 0.72
CA TYR A 101 13.54 0.57 1.36
C TYR A 101 14.81 -0.08 1.91
N GLY A 102 14.80 -0.38 3.20
CA GLY A 102 15.91 -1.02 3.89
C GLY A 102 15.45 -2.28 4.61
N THR A 103 16.32 -3.28 4.68
CA THR A 103 16.16 -4.37 5.65
C THR A 103 16.60 -3.92 7.04
N GLN A 104 16.28 -4.69 8.08
CA GLN A 104 16.71 -4.41 9.45
C GLN A 104 18.24 -4.39 9.63
N ASN A 105 18.97 -5.04 8.72
CA ASN A 105 20.44 -5.01 8.67
C ASN A 105 20.98 -3.85 7.81
N LEU A 106 20.13 -2.87 7.47
CA LEU A 106 20.48 -1.69 6.68
C LEU A 106 21.06 -2.04 5.29
N HIS A 107 20.49 -3.07 4.66
CA HIS A 107 20.74 -3.37 3.26
C HIS A 107 19.59 -2.86 2.40
N PRO A 108 19.86 -2.32 1.20
CA PRO A 108 18.81 -2.03 0.23
C PRO A 108 17.98 -3.30 -0.05
N CYS A 109 16.65 -3.16 -0.13
CA CYS A 109 15.80 -4.27 -0.54
C CYS A 109 16.23 -4.84 -1.92
N GLY A 110 16.37 -6.16 -2.06
CA GLY A 110 16.77 -6.78 -3.35
C GLY A 110 15.79 -6.52 -4.51
N GLY A 111 14.57 -6.05 -4.21
CA GLY A 111 13.61 -5.57 -5.20
C GLY A 111 13.96 -4.20 -5.83
N LEU A 112 14.99 -3.53 -5.31
CA LEU A 112 15.44 -2.19 -5.73
C LEU A 112 16.28 -2.26 -7.00
N LYS A 113 15.65 -2.64 -8.11
CA LYS A 113 16.17 -2.35 -9.45
C LYS A 113 15.90 -0.87 -9.82
N GLY A 114 16.21 0.05 -8.90
CA GLY A 114 16.19 1.50 -9.13
C GLY A 114 14.82 2.20 -9.06
N ARG A 115 13.73 1.51 -8.68
CA ARG A 115 12.35 2.02 -8.75
C ARG A 115 11.50 1.59 -7.54
N ILE A 116 10.27 2.11 -7.45
CA ILE A 116 9.28 1.67 -6.46
C ILE A 116 9.13 0.14 -6.50
N CYS A 117 9.16 -0.47 -5.33
CA CYS A 117 9.04 -1.91 -5.18
C CYS A 117 7.63 -2.31 -4.71
N LYS A 118 7.31 -3.60 -4.81
CA LYS A 118 6.02 -4.14 -4.39
C LYS A 118 5.64 -3.78 -2.95
N HIS A 119 6.60 -3.69 -2.03
CA HIS A 119 6.32 -3.37 -0.62
C HIS A 119 5.79 -1.94 -0.43
N MET A 120 6.16 -1.00 -1.31
CA MET A 120 5.53 0.33 -1.32
C MET A 120 4.08 0.25 -1.69
N ILE A 121 3.75 -0.58 -2.68
CA ILE A 121 2.37 -0.74 -3.13
C ILE A 121 1.53 -1.27 -1.97
N LEU A 122 2.08 -2.22 -1.19
CA LEU A 122 1.41 -2.70 0.01
C LEU A 122 1.17 -1.55 1.02
N ALA A 123 2.19 -0.72 1.28
CA ALA A 123 2.07 0.41 2.19
C ALA A 123 1.05 1.46 1.73
N LEU A 124 1.02 1.78 0.43
CA LEU A 124 0.07 2.74 -0.15
C LEU A 124 -1.36 2.22 -0.06
N ILE A 125 -1.58 0.94 -0.37
CA ILE A 125 -2.91 0.31 -0.24
C ILE A 125 -3.36 0.31 1.22
N ALA A 126 -2.47 -0.04 2.16
CA ALA A 126 -2.77 0.01 3.59
C ALA A 126 -3.09 1.44 4.09
N THR A 127 -2.46 2.45 3.49
CA THR A 127 -2.75 3.87 3.77
C THR A 127 -4.16 4.26 3.34
N ILE A 128 -4.61 3.78 2.17
CA ILE A 128 -6.01 3.97 1.72
C ILE A 128 -6.97 3.22 2.63
N LYS A 129 -6.70 1.95 2.95
CA LYS A 129 -7.56 1.12 3.82
C LYS A 129 -7.78 1.74 5.20
N GLN A 130 -6.78 2.42 5.77
CA GLN A 130 -6.93 3.13 7.05
C GLN A 130 -7.51 4.55 6.93
N GLY A 131 -7.77 5.05 5.73
CA GLY A 131 -8.23 6.42 5.52
C GLY A 131 -7.18 7.49 5.90
N LEU A 132 -5.89 7.14 5.90
CA LEU A 132 -4.81 8.05 6.30
C LEU A 132 -4.44 9.07 5.20
N SER A 133 -4.86 8.81 3.96
CA SER A 133 -4.66 9.70 2.82
C SER A 133 -5.71 9.41 1.74
N ASN A 134 -5.84 10.31 0.76
CA ASN A 134 -6.70 10.11 -0.39
C ASN A 134 -5.91 9.56 -1.59
N GLN A 135 -6.63 9.01 -2.58
CA GLN A 135 -6.02 8.39 -3.77
C GLN A 135 -5.19 9.39 -4.59
N LYS A 136 -5.65 10.64 -4.70
CA LYS A 136 -5.03 11.68 -5.53
C LYS A 136 -3.62 12.01 -5.02
N ASP A 137 -3.47 12.20 -3.71
CA ASP A 137 -2.20 12.55 -3.09
C ASP A 137 -1.19 11.41 -3.23
N LEU A 138 -1.60 10.18 -2.94
CA LEU A 138 -0.73 9.01 -3.07
C LEU A 138 -0.27 8.78 -4.52
N ILE A 139 -1.18 8.90 -5.50
CA ILE A 139 -0.82 8.83 -6.92
C ILE A 139 0.19 9.93 -7.28
N GLN A 140 0.00 11.15 -6.77
CA GLN A 140 0.94 12.24 -7.02
C GLN A 140 2.32 11.95 -6.43
N TRP A 141 2.42 11.38 -5.22
CA TRP A 141 3.70 11.01 -4.62
C TRP A 141 4.42 9.93 -5.43
N VAL A 142 3.67 8.93 -5.94
CA VAL A 142 4.23 7.92 -6.85
C VAL A 142 4.70 8.55 -8.16
N LYS A 143 3.93 9.48 -8.76
CA LYS A 143 4.36 10.22 -9.96
C LYS A 143 5.65 11.00 -9.73
N ASN A 144 5.77 11.69 -8.59
CA ASN A 144 6.98 12.42 -8.23
C ASN A 144 8.19 11.48 -8.14
N SER A 145 7.98 10.24 -7.70
CA SER A 145 9.04 9.24 -7.55
C SER A 145 9.66 8.71 -8.85
N VAL A 146 9.03 8.93 -10.00
CA VAL A 146 9.48 8.40 -11.32
C VAL A 146 10.94 8.76 -11.60
N ASN A 147 11.35 9.97 -11.21
CA ASN A 147 12.69 10.49 -11.45
C ASN A 147 13.70 10.16 -10.33
N PHE A 148 13.23 9.56 -9.23
CA PHE A 148 14.10 9.20 -8.11
C PHE A 148 14.55 7.75 -8.21
N LYS A 149 15.78 7.53 -7.75
CA LYS A 149 16.31 6.20 -7.44
C LYS A 149 16.23 6.01 -5.93
N PRO A 150 15.96 4.78 -5.46
CA PRO A 150 15.97 4.50 -4.03
C PRO A 150 17.35 4.78 -3.46
N LYS A 151 17.38 5.50 -2.34
CA LYS A 151 18.60 5.77 -1.59
C LYS A 151 18.36 5.40 -0.14
N LEU A 152 19.07 4.40 0.36
CA LEU A 152 18.91 3.96 1.74
C LEU A 152 19.31 5.07 2.72
N GLU A 153 18.34 5.58 3.46
CA GLU A 153 18.55 6.54 4.55
C GLU A 153 18.64 5.77 5.88
N LYS A 154 19.86 5.44 6.30
CA LYS A 154 20.11 4.52 7.42
C LYS A 154 19.47 4.99 8.74
N ILE A 155 19.58 6.28 9.05
CA ILE A 155 19.02 6.86 10.29
C ILE A 155 17.50 6.71 10.30
N GLU A 156 16.85 7.04 9.19
CA GLU A 156 15.39 6.96 9.06
C GLU A 156 14.91 5.50 9.11
N ALA A 157 15.62 4.59 8.44
CA ALA A 157 15.35 3.15 8.52
C ALA A 157 15.47 2.62 9.96
N THR A 158 16.56 2.95 10.67
CA THR A 158 16.75 2.57 12.07
C THR A 158 15.63 3.11 12.96
N ALA A 159 15.21 4.36 12.77
CA ALA A 159 14.11 4.95 13.53
C ALA A 159 12.78 4.19 13.33
N ILE A 160 12.47 3.79 12.09
CA ILE A 160 11.30 2.98 11.76
C ILE A 160 11.36 1.61 12.47
N PHE A 161 12.49 0.92 12.42
CA PHE A 161 12.64 -0.38 13.08
C PHE A 161 12.57 -0.29 14.60
N LEU A 162 13.19 0.72 15.21
CA LEU A 162 13.11 0.94 16.66
C LEU A 162 11.66 1.21 17.09
N ARG A 163 10.93 2.03 16.33
CA ARG A 163 9.50 2.27 16.57
C ARG A 163 8.70 0.97 16.45
N ASN A 164 8.93 0.18 15.40
CA ASN A 164 8.23 -1.09 15.19
C ASN A 164 8.48 -2.06 16.36
N LYS A 165 9.74 -2.21 16.76
CA LYS A 165 10.13 -3.03 17.90
C LYS A 165 9.47 -2.57 19.20
N ASN A 166 9.49 -1.28 19.49
CA ASN A 166 8.83 -0.72 20.68
C ASN A 166 7.31 -0.97 20.66
N ALA A 167 6.67 -0.92 19.49
CA ALA A 167 5.25 -1.21 19.35
C ALA A 167 4.94 -2.69 19.61
N LEU A 168 5.75 -3.60 19.05
CA LEU A 168 5.65 -5.05 19.28
C LEU A 168 5.87 -5.43 20.74
N GLU A 169 6.74 -4.69 21.45
CA GLU A 169 6.98 -4.85 22.88
C GLU A 169 5.93 -4.15 23.77
N GLY A 170 4.92 -3.51 23.19
CA GLY A 170 3.86 -2.79 23.91
C GLY A 170 4.33 -1.51 24.60
N LYS A 171 5.52 -0.99 24.26
CA LYS A 171 6.10 0.22 24.85
C LYS A 171 5.50 1.51 24.29
N ILE A 172 4.99 1.46 23.07
CA ILE A 172 4.30 2.57 22.40
C ILE A 172 3.04 2.06 21.71
N GLU A 173 2.08 2.95 21.51
CA GLU A 173 0.93 2.66 20.67
C GLU A 173 1.26 2.93 19.20
N TRP A 174 1.42 1.87 18.44
CA TRP A 174 1.44 1.92 16.98
C TRP A 174 0.79 0.64 16.48
N ARG A 175 -0.47 0.73 16.03
CA ARG A 175 -1.25 -0.45 15.66
C ARG A 175 -1.03 -0.80 14.18
N PRO A 176 -0.87 -2.08 13.84
CA PRO A 176 -0.76 -2.47 12.44
C PRO A 176 -2.09 -2.27 11.73
N VAL A 177 -2.02 -1.90 10.45
CA VAL A 177 -3.08 -2.15 9.49
C VAL A 177 -3.13 -3.65 9.27
N GLU A 178 -4.30 -4.23 9.47
CA GLU A 178 -4.55 -5.61 9.11
C GLU A 178 -5.13 -5.66 7.71
N ILE A 179 -4.49 -6.43 6.85
CA ILE A 179 -4.99 -6.74 5.52
C ILE A 179 -5.23 -8.23 5.45
N PHE A 180 -6.45 -8.61 5.11
CA PHE A 180 -6.90 -9.98 5.00
C PHE A 180 -6.95 -10.41 3.53
N PRO A 181 -6.65 -11.68 3.19
CA PRO A 181 -6.80 -12.18 1.83
C PRO A 181 -8.17 -11.90 1.20
N GLU A 182 -9.23 -11.99 2.00
CA GLU A 182 -10.61 -11.77 1.64
C GLU A 182 -10.85 -10.35 1.07
N ASP A 183 -10.09 -9.35 1.55
CA ASP A 183 -10.15 -7.98 1.03
C ASP A 183 -9.77 -7.87 -0.46
N PHE A 184 -9.09 -8.89 -1.00
CA PHE A 184 -8.52 -8.88 -2.35
C PHE A 184 -9.03 -10.00 -3.25
N MET A 185 -9.97 -10.85 -2.80
CA MET A 185 -10.39 -12.04 -3.56
C MET A 185 -11.04 -11.73 -4.92
N ALA A 186 -11.55 -10.52 -5.11
CA ALA A 186 -12.21 -10.12 -6.35
C ALA A 186 -11.35 -9.29 -7.32
N PHE A 187 -10.08 -9.03 -6.98
CA PHE A 187 -9.07 -8.63 -7.98
C PHE A 187 -8.68 -9.83 -8.86
#